data_AF-A0AA92BQ66-F1
#
_entry.id   AF-A0AA92BQ66-F1
#
_cell.length_a   1.000
_cell.length_b   1.000
_cell.length_c   1.000
_cell.angle_alpha   90.00
_cell.angle_beta   90.00
_cell.angle_gamma   90.00
#
_symmetry.space_group_name_H-M   'P 1'
#
loop_
_entity.id
_entity.type
_entity.pdbx_description
1 polymer ?
#
loop_
_entity_poly.entity_id
_entity_poly.type
_entity_poly.pdbx_seq_one_letter_code
_entity_poly.pdbx_strand_id
1 'polypeptide(L)'
;MLPLPRTALFITLAASLLGACTSVTREIESEPTVTSAGILAFRDICLKSAPSFNGAATAAREHGIGELNDAGFARMGMNQDQSLGVQVRANQECAVTTPSQNDSSLTRQFLSVAGKFSSTPVAQTLPAKLTIDGKVFLLMHDRRGGEAYVMLKAP
;
A
#
# COMPACT_ATOMS: atom_id res chain seq x y z
N MET A 1 -56.47 -65.08 -22.72
CA MET A 1 -55.39 -65.99 -22.27
C MET A 1 -54.41 -65.17 -21.46
N LEU A 2 -54.39 -65.35 -20.14
CA LEU A 2 -53.26 -65.05 -19.24
C LEU A 2 -52.41 -66.35 -19.14
N PRO A 3 -51.10 -66.34 -18.82
CA PRO A 3 -50.55 -65.64 -17.63
C PRO A 3 -49.14 -65.00 -17.74
N LEU A 4 -48.82 -64.16 -16.75
CA LEU A 4 -47.48 -63.78 -16.22
C LEU A 4 -46.73 -65.03 -15.65
N PRO A 5 -45.42 -65.04 -15.27
CA PRO A 5 -44.62 -63.99 -14.58
C PRO A 5 -43.14 -63.91 -15.12
N ARG A 6 -42.09 -63.27 -14.58
CA ARG A 6 -41.56 -63.18 -13.21
C ARG A 6 -40.36 -62.20 -13.20
N THR A 7 -40.43 -61.22 -12.31
CA THR A 7 -39.36 -60.54 -11.54
C THR A 7 -37.88 -60.76 -11.89
N ALA A 8 -37.13 -59.65 -12.09
CA ALA A 8 -35.75 -59.53 -11.62
C ALA A 8 -35.41 -58.06 -11.29
N LEU A 9 -35.10 -57.88 -10.01
CA LEU A 9 -34.71 -56.67 -9.31
C LEU A 9 -33.25 -56.33 -9.67
N PHE A 10 -32.95 -55.15 -10.20
CA PHE A 10 -31.58 -54.67 -10.35
C PHE A 10 -31.39 -53.40 -9.52
N ILE A 11 -30.75 -53.60 -8.36
CA ILE A 11 -30.28 -52.57 -7.45
C ILE A 11 -29.00 -51.99 -8.05
N THR A 12 -29.06 -50.78 -8.60
CA THR A 12 -27.85 -50.01 -8.98
C THR A 12 -27.32 -49.28 -7.76
N LEU A 13 -26.17 -49.76 -7.28
CA LEU A 13 -25.36 -49.20 -6.21
C LEU A 13 -24.74 -47.85 -6.69
N ALA A 14 -25.28 -46.73 -6.25
CA ALA A 14 -24.67 -45.42 -6.47
C ALA A 14 -23.62 -45.17 -5.38
N ALA A 15 -22.35 -45.42 -5.71
CA ALA A 15 -21.21 -45.06 -4.88
C ALA A 15 -21.03 -43.53 -4.87
N SER A 16 -21.47 -42.89 -3.79
CA SER A 16 -21.24 -41.48 -3.51
C SER A 16 -19.75 -41.24 -3.19
N LEU A 17 -19.01 -40.74 -4.18
CA LEU A 17 -17.69 -40.13 -3.99
C LEU A 17 -17.85 -38.85 -3.16
N LEU A 18 -17.56 -38.94 -1.86
CA LEU A 18 -17.40 -37.77 -1.00
C LEU A 18 -16.15 -37.00 -1.46
N GLY A 19 -16.36 -35.93 -2.21
CA GLY A 19 -15.34 -34.94 -2.48
C GLY A 19 -14.90 -34.29 -1.18
N ALA A 20 -13.67 -34.60 -0.75
CA ALA A 20 -13.01 -33.88 0.33
C ALA A 20 -12.69 -32.46 -0.15
N CYS A 21 -13.61 -31.51 0.11
CA CYS A 21 -13.30 -30.09 0.06
C CYS A 21 -12.33 -29.80 1.20
N THR A 22 -11.03 -29.86 0.93
CA THR A 22 -10.02 -29.31 1.83
C THR A 22 -10.24 -27.81 1.86
N SER A 23 -10.96 -27.36 2.89
CA SER A 23 -11.07 -25.94 3.21
C SER A 23 -9.67 -25.50 3.65
N VAL A 24 -8.85 -25.08 2.70
CA VAL A 24 -7.64 -24.32 3.01
C VAL A 24 -8.14 -23.04 3.64
N THR A 25 -8.14 -22.97 4.97
CA THR A 25 -8.26 -21.73 5.71
C THR A 25 -7.07 -20.88 5.30
N ARG A 26 -7.20 -20.10 4.22
CA ARG A 26 -6.32 -18.98 3.97
C ARG A 26 -6.57 -18.04 5.14
N GLU A 27 -5.60 -17.95 6.03
CA GLU A 27 -5.50 -16.84 6.95
C GLU A 27 -5.40 -15.59 6.06
N ILE A 28 -6.52 -14.89 5.91
CA ILE A 28 -6.56 -13.61 5.21
C ILE A 28 -5.84 -12.67 6.17
N GLU A 29 -4.54 -12.48 5.95
CA GLU A 29 -3.76 -11.45 6.63
C GLU A 29 -4.53 -10.14 6.43
N SER A 30 -5.14 -9.65 7.50
CA SER A 30 -6.00 -8.48 7.45
C SER A 30 -5.15 -7.28 7.04
N GLU A 31 -5.65 -6.44 6.12
CA GLU A 31 -4.92 -5.24 5.72
C GLU A 31 -4.55 -4.41 6.97
N PRO A 32 -3.31 -3.90 7.06
CA PRO A 32 -2.92 -3.11 8.21
C PRO A 32 -3.75 -1.83 8.27
N THR A 33 -4.39 -1.58 9.41
CA THR A 33 -5.05 -0.30 9.69
C THR A 33 -4.00 0.80 9.67
N VAL A 34 -4.21 1.83 8.84
CA VAL A 34 -3.29 2.96 8.71
C VAL A 34 -3.58 3.96 9.82
N THR A 35 -2.65 4.11 10.76
CA THR A 35 -2.80 4.97 11.94
C THR A 35 -1.78 6.11 11.99
N SER A 36 -0.65 5.97 11.29
CA SER A 36 0.41 6.99 11.28
C SER A 36 0.01 8.23 10.46
N ALA A 37 0.07 9.41 11.09
CA ALA A 37 -0.14 10.70 10.42
C ALA A 37 0.88 10.91 9.28
N GLY A 38 2.13 10.47 9.45
CA GLY A 38 3.16 10.56 8.41
C GLY A 38 2.82 9.73 7.16
N ILE A 39 2.23 8.54 7.34
CA ILE A 39 1.82 7.68 6.22
C ILE A 39 0.59 8.27 5.50
N LEU A 40 -0.36 8.85 6.24
CA LEU A 40 -1.51 9.55 5.67
C LEU A 40 -1.07 10.80 4.89
N ALA A 41 -0.17 11.60 5.45
CA ALA A 41 0.43 12.73 4.77
C ALA A 41 1.20 12.29 3.51
N PHE A 42 2.00 11.23 3.58
CA PHE A 42 2.70 10.69 2.42
C PHE A 42 1.74 10.26 1.31
N ARG A 43 0.63 9.60 1.66
CA ARG A 43 -0.42 9.25 0.70
C ARG A 43 -0.95 10.48 -0.03
N ASP A 44 -1.33 11.49 0.74
CA ASP A 44 -2.02 12.65 0.19
C ASP A 44 -1.08 13.57 -0.58
N ILE A 45 0.14 13.73 -0.09
CA ILE A 45 1.14 14.63 -0.65
C ILE A 45 1.91 13.94 -1.77
N CYS A 46 2.47 12.75 -1.56
CA CYS A 46 3.38 12.12 -2.51
C CYS A 46 2.65 11.20 -3.50
N LEU A 47 1.86 10.24 -3.01
CA LEU A 47 1.24 9.24 -3.88
C LEU A 47 0.16 9.83 -4.80
N LYS A 48 -0.71 10.72 -4.28
CA LYS A 48 -1.76 11.36 -5.10
C LYS A 48 -1.23 12.41 -6.07
N SER A 49 -0.04 12.95 -5.87
CA SER A 49 0.54 13.98 -6.75
C SER A 49 1.60 13.43 -7.71
N ALA A 50 2.02 12.17 -7.53
CA ALA A 50 2.84 11.45 -8.47
C ALA A 50 2.16 11.36 -9.86
N PRO A 51 2.92 11.24 -10.96
CA PRO A 51 4.38 11.14 -10.99
C PRO A 51 5.12 12.48 -10.97
N SER A 52 4.42 13.61 -11.11
CA SER A 52 5.03 14.95 -11.27
C SER A 52 5.31 15.67 -9.95
N PHE A 53 4.53 15.35 -8.92
CA PHE A 53 4.47 16.03 -7.63
C PHE A 53 3.94 17.48 -7.67
N ASN A 54 3.24 17.87 -8.75
CA ASN A 54 2.72 19.24 -8.90
C ASN A 54 1.66 19.59 -7.84
N GLY A 55 0.83 18.64 -7.44
CA GLY A 55 -0.20 18.83 -6.40
C GLY A 55 0.31 18.81 -4.96
N ALA A 56 1.59 18.48 -4.73
CA ALA A 56 2.12 18.24 -3.39
C ALA A 56 2.03 19.46 -2.47
N ALA A 57 2.29 20.67 -2.99
CA ALA A 57 2.22 21.90 -2.20
C ALA A 57 0.80 22.21 -1.73
N THR A 58 -0.21 21.97 -2.58
CA THR A 58 -1.62 22.15 -2.20
C THR A 58 -2.04 21.11 -1.16
N ALA A 59 -1.70 19.84 -1.37
CA ALA A 59 -2.01 18.76 -0.44
C ALA A 59 -1.33 18.97 0.93
N ALA A 60 -0.09 19.48 0.97
CA ALA A 60 0.64 19.72 2.21
C ALA A 60 -0.09 20.69 3.15
N ARG A 61 -0.86 21.65 2.60
CA ARG A 61 -1.66 22.59 3.39
C ARG A 61 -2.76 21.90 4.20
N GLU A 62 -3.33 20.81 3.69
CA GLU A 62 -4.33 20.00 4.41
C GLU A 62 -3.73 19.31 5.64
N HIS A 63 -2.40 19.20 5.70
CA HIS A 63 -1.64 18.65 6.82
C HIS A 63 -0.95 19.73 7.67
N GLY A 64 -1.39 20.99 7.55
CA GLY A 64 -0.88 22.11 8.36
C GLY A 64 0.47 22.67 7.92
N ILE A 65 0.97 22.29 6.75
CA ILE A 65 2.20 22.84 6.16
C ILE A 65 1.81 24.03 5.28
N GLY A 66 2.00 25.25 5.78
CA GLY A 66 1.52 26.47 5.13
C GLY A 66 2.11 26.69 3.73
N GLU A 67 3.43 26.58 3.60
CA GLU A 67 4.17 26.80 2.36
C GLU A 67 5.36 25.84 2.21
N LEU A 68 5.72 25.55 0.95
CA LEU A 68 6.95 24.83 0.61
C LEU A 68 7.95 25.82 0.01
N ASN A 69 9.00 26.13 0.77
CA ASN A 69 10.05 27.06 0.38
C ASN A 69 11.10 26.35 -0.46
N ASP A 70 11.64 27.05 -1.46
CA ASP A 70 12.75 26.53 -2.26
C ASP A 70 14.04 26.53 -1.44
N ALA A 71 14.66 25.35 -1.27
CA ALA A 71 15.93 25.15 -0.59
C ALA A 71 17.10 24.95 -1.58
N GLY A 72 16.90 25.23 -2.87
CA GLY A 72 17.89 25.14 -3.94
C GLY A 72 18.00 23.76 -4.59
N PHE A 73 17.73 22.68 -3.84
CA PHE A 73 17.73 21.29 -4.36
C PHE A 73 16.35 20.61 -4.31
N ALA A 74 15.44 21.12 -3.48
CA ALA A 74 14.07 20.68 -3.33
C ALA A 74 13.23 21.80 -2.69
N ARG A 75 11.90 21.71 -2.82
CA ARG A 75 10.98 22.52 -2.03
C ARG A 75 10.69 21.81 -0.71
N MET A 76 10.76 22.52 0.41
CA MET A 76 10.59 21.95 1.74
C MET A 76 9.65 22.77 2.60
N GLY A 77 8.93 22.10 3.49
CA GLY A 77 8.07 22.75 4.46
C GLY A 77 7.84 21.87 5.68
N MET A 78 7.46 22.51 6.78
CA MET A 78 7.03 21.83 8.01
C MET A 78 5.74 22.45 8.53
N ASN A 79 4.98 21.68 9.28
CA ASN A 79 3.87 22.23 10.05
C ASN A 79 4.39 23.06 11.23
N GLN A 80 3.50 23.81 11.87
CA GLN A 80 3.87 24.81 12.89
C GLN A 80 4.62 24.22 14.10
N ASP A 81 4.26 23.00 14.51
CA ASP A 81 4.88 22.29 15.63
C ASP A 81 6.08 21.42 15.21
N GLN A 82 6.46 21.44 13.93
CA GLN A 82 7.58 20.71 13.34
C GLN A 82 7.47 19.17 13.48
N SER A 83 6.28 18.65 13.76
CA SER A 83 6.03 17.21 13.85
C SER A 83 5.85 16.53 12.50
N LEU A 84 5.65 17.30 11.42
CA LEU A 84 5.49 16.80 10.07
C LEU A 84 6.26 17.70 9.09
N GLY A 85 7.18 17.09 8.35
CA GLY A 85 7.94 17.72 7.29
C GLY A 85 7.67 17.09 5.93
N VAL A 86 7.86 17.87 4.88
CA VAL A 86 7.81 17.40 3.49
C VAL A 86 8.98 17.96 2.69
N GLN A 87 9.54 17.14 1.82
CA GLN A 87 10.51 17.52 0.80
C GLN A 87 10.00 17.06 -0.57
N VAL A 88 10.00 17.97 -1.54
CA VAL A 88 9.53 17.69 -2.92
C VAL A 88 10.54 18.20 -3.94
N ARG A 89 11.06 17.29 -4.75
CA ARG A 89 11.77 17.60 -5.99
C ARG A 89 10.91 17.18 -7.17
N ALA A 90 10.44 18.15 -7.94
CA ALA A 90 9.51 17.92 -9.04
C ALA A 90 9.98 16.80 -9.98
N ASN A 91 9.05 15.91 -10.33
CA ASN A 91 9.28 14.72 -11.15
C ASN A 91 10.33 13.72 -10.64
N GLN A 92 10.94 13.92 -9.46
CA GLN A 92 12.09 13.13 -9.02
C GLN A 92 11.90 12.50 -7.65
N GLU A 93 11.47 13.25 -6.65
CA GLU A 93 11.43 12.77 -5.27
C GLU A 93 10.32 13.45 -4.48
N CYS A 94 9.67 12.69 -3.61
CA CYS A 94 8.81 13.21 -2.57
C CYS A 94 9.05 12.42 -1.28
N ALA A 95 9.26 13.14 -0.18
CA ALA A 95 9.48 12.55 1.12
C ALA A 95 8.64 13.24 2.18
N VAL A 96 8.18 12.46 3.16
CA VAL A 96 7.50 12.95 4.36
C VAL A 96 8.26 12.45 5.58
N THR A 97 8.48 13.34 6.54
CA THR A 97 9.23 13.06 7.76
C THR A 97 8.43 13.36 9.01
N THR A 98 8.57 12.54 10.05
CA THR A 98 8.01 12.77 11.38
C THR A 98 9.05 12.47 12.47
N PRO A 99 8.83 12.86 13.73
CA PRO A 99 9.52 12.26 14.86
C PRO A 99 9.38 10.74 14.88
N SER A 100 10.25 10.07 15.65
CA SER A 100 10.23 8.62 15.81
C SER A 100 8.92 8.14 16.44
N GLN A 101 8.42 7.03 15.93
CA GLN A 101 7.19 6.40 16.39
C GLN A 101 7.50 4.98 16.85
N ASN A 102 7.06 4.62 18.07
CA ASN A 102 7.23 3.28 18.61
C ASN A 102 6.17 2.30 18.08
N ASP A 103 6.10 2.17 16.76
CA ASP A 103 5.23 1.23 16.06
C ASP A 103 6.06 0.41 15.06
N SER A 104 6.10 -0.91 15.24
CA SER A 104 6.86 -1.82 14.39
C SER A 104 6.14 -2.13 13.06
N SER A 105 4.86 -1.78 12.95
CA SER A 105 4.03 -2.05 11.78
C SER A 105 4.10 -0.96 10.71
N LEU A 106 4.75 0.17 10.97
CA LEU A 106 4.81 1.33 10.08
C LEU A 106 5.27 1.00 8.66
N THR A 107 6.30 0.17 8.51
CA THR A 107 6.77 -0.24 7.17
C THR A 107 5.70 -1.03 6.40
N ARG A 108 4.96 -1.93 7.07
CA ARG A 108 3.87 -2.66 6.42
C ARG A 108 2.70 -1.75 6.08
N GLN A 109 2.32 -0.84 6.99
CA GLN A 109 1.29 0.17 6.71
C GLN A 109 1.67 1.00 5.48
N PHE A 110 2.92 1.48 5.44
CA PHE A 110 3.46 2.30 4.34
C PHE A 110 3.40 1.57 2.99
N LEU A 111 3.89 0.34 2.93
CA LEU A 111 3.89 -0.47 1.71
C LEU A 111 2.48 -0.89 1.28
N SER A 112 1.59 -1.18 2.23
CA SER A 112 0.18 -1.46 1.95
C SER A 112 -0.51 -0.24 1.32
N VAL A 113 -0.30 0.96 1.87
CA VAL A 113 -0.83 2.21 1.31
C VAL A 113 -0.27 2.47 -0.09
N ALA A 114 1.04 2.34 -0.27
CA ALA A 114 1.67 2.55 -1.57
C ALA A 114 1.18 1.54 -2.63
N GLY A 115 0.97 0.29 -2.23
CA GLY A 115 0.43 -0.77 -3.09
C GLY A 115 -0.92 -0.41 -3.73
N LYS A 116 -1.76 0.38 -3.05
CA LYS A 116 -3.07 0.83 -3.56
C LYS A 116 -2.98 1.81 -4.74
N PHE A 117 -1.82 2.43 -4.94
CA PHE A 117 -1.56 3.37 -6.04
C PHE A 117 -0.74 2.74 -7.18
N SER A 118 -0.22 1.53 -6.98
CA SER A 118 0.67 0.88 -7.93
C SER A 118 -0.10 0.16 -9.02
N SER A 119 0.35 0.27 -10.26
CA SER A 119 -0.11 -0.60 -11.36
C SER A 119 0.60 -1.97 -11.38
N THR A 120 1.61 -2.17 -10.54
CA THR A 120 2.35 -3.44 -10.37
C THR A 120 2.37 -3.88 -8.91
N PRO A 121 2.46 -5.18 -8.59
CA PRO A 121 2.63 -5.63 -7.21
C PRO A 121 3.81 -4.93 -6.51
N VAL A 122 3.58 -4.44 -5.29
CA VAL A 122 4.60 -3.83 -4.43
C VAL A 122 5.11 -4.88 -3.44
N ALA A 123 6.43 -4.99 -3.29
CA ALA A 123 7.05 -5.90 -2.34
C ALA A 123 6.69 -5.52 -0.89
N GLN A 124 6.66 -6.51 0.01
CA GLN A 124 6.38 -6.32 1.44
C GLN A 124 7.63 -5.93 2.26
N THR A 125 8.77 -5.76 1.60
CA THR A 125 10.05 -5.36 2.21
C THR A 125 10.66 -4.20 1.45
N LEU A 126 11.50 -3.42 2.14
CA LEU A 126 12.16 -2.25 1.58
C LEU A 126 13.62 -2.56 1.19
N PRO A 127 14.18 -1.85 0.18
CA PRO A 127 13.47 -0.93 -0.71
C PRO A 127 12.48 -1.66 -1.64
N ALA A 128 11.35 -1.02 -1.94
CA ALA A 128 10.30 -1.60 -2.80
C ALA A 128 10.11 -0.77 -4.08
N LYS A 129 9.69 -1.42 -5.18
CA LYS A 129 9.31 -0.73 -6.42
C LYS A 129 7.80 -0.46 -6.45
N LEU A 130 7.45 0.73 -6.93
CA LEU A 130 6.09 1.22 -7.14
C LEU A 130 5.99 1.76 -8.57
N THR A 131 4.92 1.41 -9.30
CA THR A 131 4.69 1.95 -10.66
C THR A 131 3.44 2.82 -10.66
N ILE A 132 3.57 4.12 -10.97
CA ILE A 132 2.44 5.05 -11.12
C ILE A 132 2.54 5.70 -12.50
N ASP A 133 1.47 5.64 -13.29
CA ASP A 133 1.40 6.20 -14.64
C ASP A 133 2.59 5.80 -15.53
N GLY A 134 2.98 4.52 -15.45
CA GLY A 134 4.11 3.96 -16.19
C GLY A 134 5.50 4.46 -15.75
N LYS A 135 5.59 5.24 -14.65
CA LYS A 135 6.86 5.65 -14.04
C LYS A 135 7.15 4.79 -12.82
N VAL A 136 8.39 4.31 -12.73
CA VAL A 136 8.85 3.48 -11.62
C VAL A 136 9.49 4.37 -10.55
N PHE A 137 9.15 4.09 -9.30
CA PHE A 137 9.71 4.71 -8.12
C PHE A 137 10.23 3.66 -7.14
N LEU A 138 11.26 4.01 -6.40
CA LEU A 138 11.78 3.29 -5.25
C LEU A 138 11.18 3.90 -3.98
N LEU A 139 10.57 3.03 -3.18
CA LEU A 139 10.09 3.34 -1.84
C LEU A 139 11.17 2.99 -0.83
N MET A 140 11.41 3.91 0.11
CA MET A 140 12.31 3.73 1.24
C MET A 140 11.63 4.22 2.52
N HIS A 141 12.04 3.66 3.65
CA HIS A 141 11.61 4.08 4.99
C HIS A 141 12.83 4.05 5.91
N ASP A 142 13.30 5.21 6.35
CA ASP A 142 14.34 5.32 7.39
C ASP A 142 13.69 5.61 8.73
N ARG A 143 14.21 4.98 9.79
CA ARG A 143 13.72 5.08 11.17
C ARG A 143 14.77 5.63 12.13
N ARG A 144 15.94 6.04 11.63
CA ARG A 144 17.06 6.55 12.42
C ARG A 144 16.92 8.06 12.61
N GLY A 145 16.52 8.49 13.81
CA GLY A 145 16.37 9.92 14.15
C GLY A 145 15.01 10.53 13.81
N GLY A 146 14.04 9.70 13.41
CA GLY A 146 12.70 10.08 12.99
C GLY A 146 12.09 8.97 12.14
N GLU A 147 10.91 9.16 11.58
CA GLU A 147 10.42 8.36 10.45
C GLU A 147 10.58 9.18 9.17
N ALA A 148 11.12 8.58 8.11
CA ALA A 148 11.24 9.22 6.79
C ALA A 148 10.71 8.28 5.71
N TYR A 149 9.54 8.60 5.16
CA TYR A 149 8.91 7.88 4.06
C TYR A 149 9.30 8.54 2.74
N VAL A 150 9.99 7.83 1.85
CA VAL A 150 10.57 8.40 0.64
C VAL A 150 10.07 7.69 -0.61
N MET A 151 9.74 8.46 -1.63
CA MET A 151 9.47 8.02 -3.00
C MET A 151 10.46 8.67 -3.94
N LEU A 152 11.37 7.88 -4.52
CA LEU A 152 12.41 8.36 -5.43
C LEU A 152 12.20 7.77 -6.82
N LYS A 153 12.18 8.58 -7.87
CA LYS A 153 12.09 8.10 -9.25
C LYS A 153 13.27 7.18 -9.56
N ALA A 154 12.97 5.99 -10.06
CA ALA A 154 14.01 5.07 -10.51
C ALA A 154 14.72 5.64 -11.76
N PRO A 155 16.04 5.37 -11.92
CA PRO A 155 16.81 5.80 -13.09
C PRO A 155 16.20 5.36 -14.42
#